data_AF-A0AAN8LZW5-F1
#
_entry.id   AF-A0AAN8LZW5-F1
#
_cell.length_a   1.000
_cell.length_b   1.000
_cell.length_c   1.000
_cell.angle_alpha   90.00
_cell.angle_beta   90.00
_cell.angle_gamma   90.00
#
_symmetry.space_group_name_H-M   'P 1'
#
loop_
_entity.id
_entity.type
_entity.pdbx_description
1 polymer ?
#
loop_
_entity_poly.entity_id
_entity_poly.type
_entity_poly.pdbx_seq_one_letter_code
_entity_poly.pdbx_strand_id
1 'polypeptide(L)'
;MLVQVKYSQQQKYVKLDEDEGRFDVMQFHENAHDQEMASLLHLLPPPPGGLKSPKIRACDAVERLVVFHKSCCSLEEHLRNQQGRQPYRLAVGHQKSKIESFYITMDKRLIPCKENRSLGACDELFKAHFVFNLSYDVALVNFYTFLQTTVYNIDVGKMKESPRVKDLRARLLNQPVALSPCE
;
A
#
# COMPACT_ATOMS: atom_id res chain seq x y z
N MET A 1 23.03 12.26 -7.62
CA MET A 1 22.34 13.58 -7.42
C MET A 1 22.01 13.78 -5.93
N LEU A 2 22.21 14.98 -5.36
CA LEU A 2 21.85 15.28 -3.95
C LEU A 2 20.43 15.87 -3.90
N VAL A 3 19.52 15.22 -3.20
CA VAL A 3 18.14 15.72 -3.00
C VAL A 3 18.01 16.21 -1.55
N GLN A 4 17.56 17.45 -1.39
CA GLN A 4 17.30 18.04 -0.09
C GLN A 4 15.89 17.69 0.37
N VAL A 5 15.78 17.05 1.53
CA VAL A 5 14.49 16.68 2.13
C VAL A 5 14.39 17.30 3.53
N LYS A 6 13.27 17.97 3.80
CA LYS A 6 13.02 18.69 5.05
C LYS A 6 11.90 18.00 5.81
N TYR A 7 12.20 17.47 7.00
CA TYR A 7 11.21 16.89 7.92
C TYR A 7 11.44 17.42 9.33
N SER A 8 10.37 17.96 9.94
CA SER A 8 10.28 18.38 11.35
C SER A 8 11.57 18.94 11.97
N GLN A 9 11.82 20.24 11.75
CA GLN A 9 12.96 21.03 12.25
C GLN A 9 14.37 20.57 11.85
N GLN A 10 14.54 19.46 11.12
CA GLN A 10 15.85 19.03 10.61
C GLN A 10 15.87 19.02 9.08
N GLN A 11 17.00 19.48 8.52
CA GLN A 11 17.27 19.48 7.09
C GLN A 11 18.31 18.40 6.81
N LYS A 12 18.02 17.47 5.90
CA LYS A 12 18.97 16.42 5.50
C LYS A 12 19.10 16.39 3.98
N TYR A 13 20.35 16.22 3.53
CA TYR A 13 20.70 16.04 2.13
C TYR A 13 21.03 14.56 1.92
N VAL A 14 20.35 13.92 0.97
CA VAL A 14 20.55 12.50 0.66
C VAL A 14 21.27 12.39 -0.67
N LYS A 15 22.41 11.69 -0.68
CA LYS A 15 23.20 11.43 -1.88
C LYS A 15 22.74 10.10 -2.48
N LEU A 16 22.33 10.14 -3.75
CA LEU A 16 22.06 8.94 -4.53
C LEU A 16 23.35 8.58 -5.28
N ASP A 17 23.94 7.44 -4.93
CA ASP A 17 25.06 6.86 -5.66
C ASP A 17 24.53 6.01 -6.83
N GLU A 18 25.04 6.33 -8.01
CA GLU A 18 24.75 5.68 -9.28
C GLU A 18 25.87 4.65 -9.53
N ASP A 19 25.79 3.45 -8.95
CA ASP A 19 26.29 2.18 -9.54
C ASP A 19 26.35 1.04 -8.52
N GLU A 20 25.35 0.15 -8.63
CA GLU A 20 25.39 -1.33 -8.55
C GLU A 20 23.96 -1.79 -8.19
N GLY A 21 23.09 -1.66 -9.18
CA GLY A 21 21.75 -2.21 -9.14
C GLY A 21 21.81 -3.73 -9.31
N ARG A 22 21.87 -4.46 -8.19
CA ARG A 22 21.41 -5.86 -8.17
C ARG A 22 20.91 -6.28 -6.79
N PHE A 23 19.73 -5.78 -6.44
CA PHE A 23 18.79 -6.60 -5.68
C PHE A 23 18.07 -7.47 -6.71
N ASP A 24 18.38 -8.76 -6.73
CA ASP A 24 17.64 -9.75 -7.52
C ASP A 24 16.25 -9.95 -6.89
N VAL A 25 15.41 -8.91 -7.02
CA VAL A 25 13.96 -9.04 -6.94
C VAL A 25 13.61 -9.82 -8.19
N MET A 26 13.35 -11.12 -8.01
CA MET A 26 12.82 -11.97 -9.06
C MET A 26 11.78 -11.18 -9.85
N GLN A 27 12.10 -10.93 -11.12
CA GLN A 27 11.27 -10.19 -12.06
C GLN A 27 9.91 -10.87 -12.16
N PHE A 28 8.97 -10.43 -11.33
CA PHE A 28 7.57 -10.48 -11.69
C PHE A 28 7.30 -9.18 -12.44
N HIS A 29 6.83 -9.32 -13.67
CA HIS A 29 6.47 -8.23 -14.56
C HIS A 29 5.26 -7.48 -13.99
N GLU A 30 5.49 -6.72 -12.92
CA GLU A 30 4.55 -5.85 -12.21
C GLU A 30 4.91 -4.40 -12.51
N ASN A 31 3.90 -3.60 -12.85
CA ASN A 31 4.12 -2.21 -13.25
C ASN A 31 4.45 -1.36 -12.02
N ALA A 32 5.14 -0.24 -12.21
CA ALA A 32 5.63 0.64 -11.13
C ALA A 32 4.58 1.01 -10.06
N HIS A 33 3.29 1.06 -10.42
CA HIS A 33 2.18 1.37 -9.51
C HIS A 33 1.84 0.26 -8.50
N ASP A 34 2.12 -1.00 -8.86
CA ASP A 34 1.87 -2.17 -8.02
C ASP A 34 3.11 -2.47 -7.15
N GLN A 35 4.30 -2.09 -7.60
CA GLN A 35 5.57 -2.34 -6.91
C GLN A 35 5.65 -1.70 -5.52
N GLU A 36 5.15 -0.46 -5.34
CA GLU A 36 5.12 0.22 -4.04
C GLU A 36 4.25 -0.57 -3.02
N MET A 37 3.08 -1.03 -3.47
CA MET A 37 2.14 -1.77 -2.62
C MET A 37 2.63 -3.19 -2.35
N ALA A 38 3.20 -3.85 -3.37
CA ALA A 38 3.85 -5.14 -3.23
C ALA A 38 5.00 -5.07 -2.22
N SER A 39 5.86 -4.06 -2.31
CA SER A 39 6.99 -3.86 -1.38
C SER A 39 6.50 -3.74 0.06
N LEU A 40 5.44 -2.96 0.28
CA LEU A 40 4.85 -2.81 1.62
C LEU A 40 4.21 -4.11 2.12
N LEU A 41 3.49 -4.83 1.25
CA LEU A 41 2.90 -6.12 1.56
C LEU A 41 3.95 -7.22 1.79
N HIS A 42 5.13 -7.13 1.18
CA HIS A 42 6.23 -8.05 1.42
C HIS A 42 6.94 -7.80 2.75
N LEU A 43 7.00 -6.54 3.20
CA LEU A 43 7.46 -6.21 4.55
C LEU A 43 6.50 -6.72 5.61
N LEU A 44 5.22 -6.83 5.27
CA LEU A 44 4.19 -7.34 6.14
C LEU A 44 4.12 -8.87 6.07
N PRO A 45 4.28 -9.55 7.19
CA PRO A 45 4.12 -11.00 7.19
C PRO A 45 2.67 -11.35 6.88
N PRO A 46 2.43 -12.46 6.17
CA PRO A 46 1.09 -12.92 5.86
C PRO A 46 0.27 -13.07 7.16
N PRO A 47 -1.06 -12.87 7.12
CA PRO A 47 -1.94 -13.00 8.27
C PRO A 47 -1.63 -14.27 9.07
N PRO A 48 -1.59 -14.22 10.42
CA PRO A 48 -1.38 -15.41 11.22
C PRO A 48 -2.52 -16.39 10.91
N GLY A 49 -2.19 -17.44 10.16
CA GLY A 49 -3.11 -18.51 9.85
C GLY A 49 -3.46 -19.25 11.13
N GLY A 50 -4.66 -19.01 11.65
CA GLY A 50 -5.35 -20.06 12.39
C GLY A 50 -5.74 -21.17 11.42
N LEU A 51 -6.17 -22.33 11.93
CA LEU A 51 -6.57 -23.53 11.14
C LEU A 51 -7.60 -23.28 10.01
N LYS A 52 -8.12 -22.06 9.81
CA LYS A 52 -9.21 -21.74 8.86
C LYS A 52 -8.99 -20.51 7.95
N SER A 53 -7.84 -19.84 7.96
CA SER A 53 -7.60 -18.67 7.08
C SER A 53 -6.42 -18.94 6.12
N PRO A 54 -6.65 -18.91 4.78
CA PRO A 54 -5.58 -19.15 3.81
C PRO A 54 -4.46 -18.12 3.95
N LYS A 55 -3.21 -18.57 3.88
CA LYS A 55 -2.04 -17.68 3.73
C LYS A 55 -2.15 -17.01 2.36
N ILE A 56 -2.50 -15.73 2.33
CA ILE A 56 -2.55 -14.96 1.09
C ILE A 56 -1.12 -14.62 0.64
N ARG A 57 -0.83 -14.78 -0.66
CA ARG A 57 0.44 -14.33 -1.24
C ARG A 57 0.41 -12.80 -1.39
N ALA A 58 1.58 -12.17 -1.42
CA ALA A 58 1.65 -10.72 -1.62
C ALA A 58 0.97 -10.29 -2.92
N CYS A 59 1.17 -11.03 -4.03
CA CYS A 59 0.48 -10.79 -5.30
C CYS A 59 -1.05 -10.83 -5.15
N ASP A 60 -1.58 -11.86 -4.49
CA ASP A 60 -3.02 -12.01 -4.27
C ASP A 60 -3.57 -10.88 -3.36
N ALA A 61 -2.74 -10.36 -2.44
CA ALA A 61 -3.10 -9.22 -1.59
C ALA A 61 -3.08 -7.90 -2.38
N VAL A 62 -2.13 -7.71 -3.30
CA VAL A 62 -2.12 -6.57 -4.23
C VAL A 62 -3.39 -6.57 -5.08
N GLU A 63 -3.80 -7.71 -5.63
CA GLU A 63 -5.03 -7.82 -6.44
C GLU A 63 -6.32 -7.51 -5.65
N ARG A 64 -6.28 -7.60 -4.32
CA ARG A 64 -7.38 -7.17 -3.45
C ARG A 64 -7.35 -5.69 -3.13
N LEU A 65 -6.16 -5.08 -3.09
CA LEU A 65 -6.00 -3.66 -2.85
C LEU A 65 -6.25 -2.83 -4.11
N VAL A 66 -5.74 -3.27 -5.25
CA VAL A 66 -5.79 -2.54 -6.51
C VAL A 66 -6.25 -3.44 -7.65
N VAL A 67 -7.22 -2.92 -8.40
CA VAL A 67 -7.72 -3.53 -9.64
C VAL A 67 -7.44 -2.58 -10.78
N PHE A 68 -6.84 -3.09 -11.85
CA PHE A 68 -6.65 -2.33 -13.08
C PHE A 68 -7.87 -2.47 -13.99
N HIS A 69 -8.32 -1.34 -14.55
CA HIS A 69 -9.41 -1.28 -15.52
C HIS A 69 -8.96 -0.50 -16.76
N LYS A 70 -9.21 -1.07 -17.93
CA LYS A 70 -8.88 -0.41 -19.19
C LYS A 70 -9.83 0.77 -19.42
N SER A 71 -9.29 1.96 -19.71
CA SER A 71 -10.08 3.18 -19.91
C SER A 71 -11.08 3.09 -21.08
N CYS A 72 -10.86 2.19 -22.04
CA CYS A 72 -11.80 1.91 -23.14
C CYS A 72 -12.97 0.99 -22.77
N CYS A 73 -13.01 0.44 -21.56
CA CYS A 73 -14.06 -0.46 -21.09
C CYS A 73 -15.06 0.28 -20.17
N SER A 74 -16.31 -0.19 -20.12
CA SER A 74 -17.34 0.42 -19.28
C SER A 74 -17.06 0.23 -17.78
N LEU A 75 -16.98 1.35 -17.05
CA LEU A 75 -16.89 1.34 -15.59
C LEU A 75 -18.14 0.76 -14.93
N GLU A 76 -19.33 1.01 -15.51
CA GLU A 76 -20.57 0.46 -14.96
C GLU A 76 -20.63 -1.06 -15.05
N GLU A 77 -20.16 -1.62 -16.16
CA GLU A 77 -20.09 -3.06 -16.34
C GLU A 77 -19.13 -3.70 -15.33
N HIS A 78 -17.97 -3.09 -15.12
CA HIS A 78 -17.05 -3.50 -14.06
C HIS A 78 -17.74 -3.52 -12.69
N LEU A 79 -18.47 -2.48 -12.31
CA LEU A 79 -19.18 -2.40 -11.03
C LEU A 79 -20.27 -3.47 -10.88
N ARG A 80 -20.99 -3.79 -11.96
CA ARG A 80 -22.04 -4.83 -11.95
C ARG A 80 -21.47 -6.22 -11.75
N ASN A 81 -20.31 -6.50 -12.34
CA ASN A 81 -19.69 -7.83 -12.34
C ASN A 81 -18.88 -8.13 -11.06
N GLN A 82 -18.59 -7.10 -10.24
CA GLN A 82 -17.76 -7.25 -9.06
C GLN A 82 -18.53 -7.82 -7.85
N GLN A 83 -18.00 -8.91 -7.31
CA GLN A 83 -18.59 -9.67 -6.19
C GLN A 83 -17.87 -9.33 -4.88
N GLY A 84 -18.44 -8.42 -4.08
CA GLY A 84 -18.24 -8.36 -2.61
C GLY A 84 -16.86 -7.97 -2.06
N ARG A 85 -15.89 -7.59 -2.88
CA ARG A 85 -14.50 -7.26 -2.44
C ARG A 85 -14.26 -5.77 -2.15
N GLN A 86 -15.29 -5.03 -1.76
CA GLN A 86 -15.21 -3.58 -1.53
C GLN A 86 -14.91 -3.28 -0.04
N PRO A 87 -14.17 -2.20 0.26
CA PRO A 87 -13.60 -1.22 -0.67
C PRO A 87 -12.27 -1.67 -1.29
N TYR A 88 -11.98 -1.21 -2.51
CA TYR A 88 -10.67 -1.36 -3.16
C TYR A 88 -10.36 -0.18 -4.09
N ARG A 89 -9.09 -0.03 -4.46
CA ARG A 89 -8.63 0.99 -5.41
C ARG A 89 -8.81 0.48 -6.85
N LEU A 90 -9.47 1.25 -7.69
CA LEU A 90 -9.56 1.03 -9.13
C LEU A 90 -8.59 1.97 -9.85
N ALA A 91 -7.58 1.40 -10.50
CA ALA A 91 -6.63 2.13 -11.33
C ALA A 91 -7.11 2.07 -12.79
N VAL A 92 -7.46 3.22 -13.37
CA VAL A 92 -8.02 3.31 -14.73
C VAL A 92 -6.97 3.89 -15.67
N GLY A 93 -6.74 3.23 -16.80
CA GLY A 93 -5.87 3.75 -17.84
C GLY A 93 -5.83 2.87 -19.07
N HIS A 94 -5.18 3.31 -20.15
CA HIS A 94 -5.06 2.50 -21.36
C HIS A 94 -4.25 1.21 -21.14
N GLN A 95 -3.20 1.29 -20.33
CA GLN A 95 -2.31 0.20 -19.94
C GLN A 95 -1.87 0.38 -18.49
N LYS A 96 -1.48 -0.72 -17.82
CA LYS A 96 -1.08 -0.68 -16.40
C LYS A 96 0.09 0.26 -16.11
N SER A 97 0.97 0.51 -17.09
CA SER A 97 2.10 1.46 -16.96
C SER A 97 1.72 2.91 -17.25
N LYS A 98 0.48 3.18 -17.67
CA LYS A 98 -0.03 4.53 -17.96
C LYS A 98 -1.42 4.69 -17.35
N ILE A 99 -1.43 4.85 -16.03
CA ILE A 99 -2.65 5.12 -15.27
C ILE A 99 -3.06 6.58 -15.48
N GLU A 100 -4.33 6.79 -15.78
CA GLU A 100 -4.93 8.09 -16.06
C GLU A 100 -5.68 8.64 -14.85
N SER A 101 -6.33 7.75 -14.07
CA SER A 101 -7.08 8.12 -12.87
C SER A 101 -7.18 6.96 -11.88
N PHE A 102 -7.44 7.31 -10.62
CA PHE A 102 -7.74 6.35 -9.57
C PHE A 102 -9.12 6.63 -8.98
N TYR A 103 -9.81 5.56 -8.58
CA TYR A 103 -11.08 5.61 -7.86
C TYR A 103 -11.04 4.68 -6.65
N ILE A 104 -11.82 4.97 -5.63
CA ILE A 104 -12.18 4.02 -4.58
C ILE A 104 -13.52 3.42 -4.95
N THR A 105 -13.57 2.10 -5.08
CA THR A 105 -14.81 1.38 -5.35
C THR A 105 -15.44 0.94 -4.03
N MET A 106 -16.66 1.39 -3.75
CA MET A 106 -17.41 1.08 -2.53
C MET A 106 -18.91 1.12 -2.80
N ASP A 107 -19.67 0.17 -2.27
CA ASP A 107 -21.11 -0.04 -2.50
C ASP A 107 -21.54 0.07 -3.98
N LYS A 108 -20.73 -0.53 -4.86
CA LYS A 108 -20.89 -0.45 -6.33
C LYS A 108 -20.93 0.99 -6.87
N ARG A 109 -20.27 1.92 -6.16
CA ARG A 109 -20.05 3.30 -6.57
C ARG A 109 -18.55 3.57 -6.70
N LEU A 110 -18.23 4.59 -7.48
CA LEU A 110 -16.87 5.09 -7.64
C LEU A 110 -16.75 6.44 -6.96
N ILE A 111 -15.77 6.55 -6.07
CA ILE A 111 -15.35 7.81 -5.49
C ILE A 111 -14.04 8.20 -6.19
N PRO A 112 -14.00 9.29 -6.97
CA PRO A 112 -12.76 9.71 -7.63
C PRO A 112 -11.71 10.11 -6.60
N CYS A 113 -10.49 9.60 -6.77
CA CYS A 113 -9.37 10.05 -5.96
C CYS A 113 -8.95 11.46 -6.39
N LYS A 114 -8.56 12.29 -5.43
CA LYS A 114 -8.04 13.63 -5.72
C LYS A 114 -6.61 13.55 -6.27
N GLU A 115 -5.80 12.67 -5.69
CA GLU A 115 -4.43 12.46 -6.13
C GLU A 115 -4.35 11.43 -7.25
N ASN A 116 -3.63 11.76 -8.33
CA ASN A 116 -3.38 10.84 -9.44
C ASN A 116 -2.08 10.01 -9.25
N ARG A 117 -1.63 9.88 -8.01
CA ARG A 117 -0.45 9.09 -7.63
C ARG A 117 -0.89 7.89 -6.81
N SER A 118 -0.19 6.77 -7.01
CA SER A 118 -0.49 5.49 -6.33
C SER A 118 -0.58 5.65 -4.82
N LEU A 119 0.44 6.27 -4.19
CA LEU A 119 0.47 6.50 -2.76
C LEU A 119 -0.69 7.37 -2.26
N GLY A 120 -1.02 8.45 -2.98
CA GLY A 120 -2.14 9.33 -2.62
C GLY A 120 -3.49 8.61 -2.66
N ALA A 121 -3.73 7.82 -3.71
CA ALA A 121 -4.93 6.98 -3.79
C ALA A 121 -4.98 5.89 -2.69
N CYS A 122 -3.83 5.40 -2.21
CA CYS A 122 -3.77 4.47 -1.08
C CYS A 122 -4.10 5.16 0.25
N ASP A 123 -3.59 6.38 0.47
CA ASP A 123 -3.96 7.22 1.61
C ASP A 123 -5.47 7.53 1.63
N GLU A 124 -6.06 7.85 0.48
CA GLU A 124 -7.50 8.07 0.35
C GLU A 124 -8.30 6.78 0.62
N LEU A 125 -7.85 5.62 0.13
CA LEU A 125 -8.48 4.31 0.42
C LEU A 125 -8.42 3.99 1.93
N PHE A 126 -7.28 4.24 2.58
CA PHE A 126 -7.15 4.07 4.02
C PHE A 126 -8.14 4.98 4.76
N LYS A 127 -8.20 6.28 4.41
CA LYS A 127 -9.11 7.25 5.03
C LYS A 127 -10.58 6.90 4.85
N ALA A 128 -10.96 6.32 3.71
CA ALA A 128 -12.33 5.89 3.45
C ALA A 128 -12.83 4.89 4.51
N HIS A 129 -11.94 4.06 5.08
CA HIS A 129 -12.32 3.16 6.17
C HIS A 129 -12.85 3.88 7.41
N PHE A 130 -12.24 5.02 7.76
CA PHE A 130 -12.66 5.80 8.91
C PHE A 130 -13.88 6.66 8.60
N VAL A 131 -13.90 7.30 7.42
CA VAL A 131 -14.98 8.20 7.02
C VAL A 131 -16.30 7.44 6.83
N PHE A 132 -16.25 6.26 6.23
CA PHE A 132 -17.44 5.46 5.92
C PHE A 132 -17.63 4.27 6.87
N ASN A 133 -16.84 4.17 7.95
CA ASN A 133 -16.90 3.09 8.94
C ASN A 133 -16.85 1.69 8.32
N LEU A 134 -15.87 1.46 7.45
CA LEU A 134 -15.73 0.22 6.69
C LEU A 134 -14.89 -0.80 7.45
N SER A 135 -15.28 -2.07 7.33
CA SER A 135 -14.45 -3.18 7.80
C SER A 135 -13.29 -3.42 6.83
N TYR A 136 -12.12 -3.77 7.37
CA TYR A 136 -11.01 -4.26 6.56
C TYR A 136 -11.37 -5.59 5.89
N ASP A 137 -10.89 -5.82 4.66
CA ASP A 137 -10.81 -7.17 4.11
C ASP A 137 -9.97 -8.01 5.09
N VAL A 138 -10.52 -9.15 5.51
CA VAL A 138 -9.88 -10.08 6.46
C VAL A 138 -8.48 -10.49 5.99
N ALA A 139 -8.26 -10.60 4.68
CA ALA A 139 -6.96 -10.93 4.11
C ALA A 139 -5.95 -9.78 4.21
N LEU A 140 -6.42 -8.54 4.33
CA LEU A 140 -5.62 -7.31 4.36
C LEU A 140 -5.55 -6.69 5.76
N VAL A 141 -6.09 -7.36 6.79
CA VAL A 141 -6.16 -6.81 8.15
C VAL A 141 -4.79 -6.38 8.69
N ASN A 142 -3.72 -7.15 8.43
CA ASN A 142 -2.37 -6.79 8.85
C ASN A 142 -1.84 -5.54 8.13
N PHE A 143 -2.19 -5.38 6.85
CA PHE A 143 -1.80 -4.22 6.06
C PHE A 143 -2.45 -2.94 6.59
N TYR A 144 -3.76 -2.95 6.76
CA TYR A 144 -4.47 -1.79 7.28
C TYR A 144 -4.13 -1.50 8.74
N THR A 145 -3.94 -2.53 9.56
CA THR A 145 -3.48 -2.37 10.96
C THR A 145 -2.10 -1.72 11.00
N PHE A 146 -1.18 -2.15 10.13
CA PHE A 146 0.15 -1.53 10.04
C PHE A 146 0.06 -0.06 9.63
N LEU A 147 -0.72 0.27 8.59
CA LEU A 147 -0.94 1.67 8.21
C LEU A 147 -1.50 2.47 9.40
N GLN A 148 -2.55 1.95 10.03
CA GLN A 148 -3.23 2.60 11.14
C GLN A 148 -2.27 2.91 12.29
N THR A 149 -1.54 1.92 12.79
CA THR A 149 -0.73 2.08 14.00
C THR A 149 0.68 2.60 13.75
N THR A 150 1.27 2.33 12.58
CA THR A 150 2.68 2.66 12.29
C THR A 150 2.81 3.92 11.43
N VAL A 151 1.95 4.10 10.44
CA VAL A 151 2.02 5.25 9.52
C VAL A 151 1.21 6.42 10.06
N TYR A 152 -0.04 6.18 10.49
CA TYR A 152 -0.95 7.22 10.96
C TYR A 152 -0.96 7.41 12.49
N ASN A 153 -0.32 6.51 13.25
CA ASN A 153 -0.28 6.55 14.71
C ASN A 153 -1.66 6.62 15.38
N ILE A 154 -2.65 5.93 14.80
CA ILE A 154 -4.02 5.83 15.32
C ILE A 154 -4.12 4.59 16.20
N ASP A 155 -4.74 4.73 17.38
CA ASP A 155 -5.00 3.62 18.32
C ASP A 155 -3.78 2.76 18.67
N VAL A 156 -2.59 3.36 18.67
CA VAL A 156 -1.35 2.67 19.05
C VAL A 156 -1.47 2.11 20.46
N GLY A 157 -1.20 0.81 20.60
CA GLY A 157 -1.33 0.09 21.87
C GLY A 157 -2.76 -0.27 22.27
N LYS A 158 -3.78 0.27 21.60
CA LYS A 158 -5.20 -0.10 21.79
C LYS A 158 -5.67 -1.11 20.76
N MET A 159 -5.23 -0.96 19.51
CA MET A 159 -5.58 -1.87 18.42
C MET A 159 -4.93 -3.24 18.62
N LYS A 160 -5.66 -4.31 18.28
CA LYS A 160 -5.12 -5.68 18.28
C LYS A 160 -4.17 -5.87 17.10
N GLU A 161 -2.90 -5.55 17.30
CA GLU A 161 -1.84 -5.81 16.33
C GLU A 161 -1.31 -7.24 16.46
N SER A 162 -0.96 -7.87 15.34
CA SER A 162 -0.23 -9.13 15.37
C SER A 162 1.19 -8.92 15.93
N PRO A 163 1.79 -9.91 16.63
CA PRO A 163 3.15 -9.79 17.17
C PRO A 163 4.18 -9.32 16.15
N ARG A 164 3.98 -9.68 14.88
CA ARG A 164 4.88 -9.32 13.80
C ARG A 164 4.70 -7.90 13.27
N VAL A 165 3.46 -7.38 13.26
CA VAL A 165 3.24 -5.95 12.98
C VAL A 165 3.89 -5.11 14.08
N LYS A 166 3.81 -5.56 15.34
CA LYS A 166 4.53 -4.93 16.47
C LYS A 166 6.04 -4.96 16.29
N ASP A 167 6.60 -6.11 15.88
CA ASP A 167 8.03 -6.26 15.59
C ASP A 167 8.47 -5.34 14.45
N LEU A 168 7.75 -5.34 13.32
CA LEU A 168 8.07 -4.48 12.19
C LEU A 168 8.04 -2.99 12.58
N ARG A 169 7.00 -2.57 13.30
CA ARG A 169 6.91 -1.22 13.86
C ARG A 169 8.08 -0.90 14.77
N ALA A 170 8.43 -1.80 15.69
CA ALA A 170 9.60 -1.62 16.56
C ALA A 170 10.90 -1.50 15.75
N ARG A 171 11.11 -2.33 14.72
CA ARG A 171 12.30 -2.27 13.87
C ARG A 171 12.41 -0.97 13.09
N LEU A 172 11.30 -0.49 12.53
CA LEU A 172 11.25 0.79 11.81
C LEU A 172 11.50 1.97 12.74
N LEU A 173 10.96 1.94 13.96
CA LEU A 173 11.11 3.03 14.94
C LEU A 173 12.44 2.99 15.70
N ASN A 174 13.03 1.81 15.88
CA ASN A 174 14.27 1.61 16.65
C ASN A 174 15.52 1.45 15.77
N GLN A 175 15.42 1.59 14.45
CA GLN A 175 16.59 1.53 13.58
C GLN A 175 17.53 2.70 13.91
N PRO A 176 18.76 2.44 14.41
CA PRO A 176 19.75 3.50 14.54
C PRO A 176 20.06 3.98 13.12
N VAL A 177 19.90 5.27 12.87
CA VAL A 177 20.47 5.87 11.66
C VAL A 177 21.98 5.76 11.81
N ALA A 178 22.57 4.72 11.22
CA ALA A 178 24.02 4.59 11.11
C ALA A 178 24.50 5.72 10.20
N LEU A 179 24.87 6.85 10.81
CA LEU A 179 25.64 7.89 10.16
C LEU A 179 27.04 7.31 9.99
N SER A 180 27.32 6.72 8.83
CA SER A 180 28.72 6.46 8.45
C SER A 180 29.44 7.81 8.39
N PRO A 181 30.57 7.99 9.10
CA PRO A 181 31.40 9.18 8.91
C PRO A 181 31.85 9.19 7.45
N CYS A 182 31.53 10.25 6.71
CA CYS A 182 32.16 10.48 5.41
C CYS A 182 33.60 10.92 5.68
N GLU A 183 34.58 10.13 5.25
CA GLU A 183 35.96 10.57 5.02
C GLU A 183 36.08 11.36 3.70
#